data_AF-A0A970YU75-F1
#
_entry.id   AF-A0A970YU75-F1
#
_cell.length_a   1.000
_cell.length_b   1.000
_cell.length_c   1.000
_cell.angle_alpha   90.00
_cell.angle_beta   90.00
_cell.angle_gamma   90.00
#
_symmetry.space_group_name_H-M   'P 1'
#
loop_
_entity.id
_entity.type
_entity.pdbx_description
1 polymer ?
#
loop_
_entity_poly.entity_id
_entity_poly.type
_entity_poly.pdbx_seq_one_letter_code
_entity_poly.pdbx_strand_id
1 'polypeptide(L)'
;AGSGGSPLLRTTEQAFGEKLHTYTIVDAINDGNVLPFRIDFINTIKMPDYIDDKKVHSIDREKALADPKRISEIVSYVLEHFDQKTKRSSFYTFSAKWEEADKQNPKKMIEMRETRRVAGFNSIFAAASIPMAIRYYNEFKKQMTEKNRRLTMATIFSFSANEEEPDGLLPEEDFNVENLDPNSRDFLEAAIRDYNETFNTNFDTSSDKFQNYYKDLSLRVKNREVDLLIVVNMFLTGFDATTLNTLWVDKNLRQHGLIQAFSRTNRILNSVKSYGNIVCFRDLKEETDRAIALFGNKDAGGIVLLKTYDEYYNGYDDKGEHKPGYEELIAALTAQYPLGQAILGEEAEKDFIRLYGSILRLRNILSSFDDFEGNEILSERDFQDYQSIYIDLYQEYRKRGDGDKETINDDIIFEIELVRQIEVNIDYILMLVAKYQESNCEDKTILTTIDKAINASIELRSKKELIERFIEQVNASTEVDEEWRKYLHERKEADISAIIEEEKLKPEETRRFIDNAFRDGTLKTTGTAIDKIMPPVSRFGGGRAARKQGIIEKLLKFFEKYLGLV
;
A
#
# COMPACT_ATOMS: atom_id res chain seq x y z
N ALA A 1 -7.07 21.27 46.23
CA ALA A 1 -7.14 20.30 47.33
C ALA A 1 -7.15 18.92 46.69
N GLY A 2 -6.15 18.08 47.00
CA GLY A 2 -5.95 16.80 46.34
C GLY A 2 -7.04 15.79 46.70
N SER A 3 -7.54 15.08 45.70
CA SER A 3 -8.24 13.83 45.89
C SER A 3 -7.27 12.70 45.56
N GLY A 4 -6.62 12.17 46.60
CA GLY A 4 -6.02 10.84 46.52
C GLY A 4 -7.09 9.86 46.03
N GLY A 5 -6.76 9.09 44.99
CA GLY A 5 -7.67 8.14 44.37
C GLY A 5 -8.17 7.13 45.39
N SER A 6 -9.49 7.00 45.51
CA SER A 6 -10.13 5.97 46.33
C SER A 6 -9.85 4.59 45.70
N PRO A 7 -9.31 3.62 46.45
CA PRO A 7 -8.99 2.27 45.95
C PRO A 7 -10.25 1.41 45.66
N LEU A 8 -11.45 1.99 45.73
CA LEU A 8 -12.74 1.33 45.50
C LEU A 8 -13.39 1.71 44.15
N LEU A 9 -12.77 2.58 43.36
CA LEU A 9 -13.27 2.95 42.03
C LEU A 9 -13.05 1.78 41.07
N ARG A 10 -14.13 1.10 40.66
CA ARG A 10 -14.07 -0.11 39.81
C ARG A 10 -14.37 0.14 38.34
N THR A 11 -15.03 1.25 38.01
CA THR A 11 -15.38 1.59 36.62
C THR A 11 -15.00 3.04 36.31
N THR A 12 -14.80 3.33 35.03
CA THR A 12 -14.50 4.70 34.55
C THR A 12 -15.57 5.70 34.98
N GLU A 13 -16.84 5.30 34.97
CA GLU A 13 -17.95 6.15 35.42
C GLU A 13 -17.90 6.45 36.92
N GLN A 14 -17.55 5.46 37.74
CA GLN A 14 -17.34 5.69 39.18
C GLN A 14 -16.17 6.65 39.42
N ALA A 15 -15.10 6.54 38.61
CA ALA A 15 -13.89 7.34 38.78
C ALA A 15 -14.04 8.79 38.27
N PHE A 16 -14.77 8.99 37.16
CA PHE A 16 -14.79 10.26 36.42
C PHE A 16 -16.20 10.86 36.24
N GLY A 17 -17.25 10.16 36.65
CA GLY A 17 -18.64 10.59 36.49
C GLY A 17 -19.26 10.19 35.15
N GLU A 18 -20.38 10.82 34.80
CA GLU A 18 -21.14 10.52 33.58
C GLU A 18 -20.32 10.73 32.30
N LYS A 19 -20.59 9.91 31.30
CA LYS A 19 -19.98 10.00 29.97
C LYS A 19 -20.45 11.26 29.24
N LEU A 20 -19.60 12.29 29.21
CA LEU A 20 -19.94 13.60 28.62
C LEU A 20 -20.20 13.56 27.11
N HIS A 21 -19.43 12.76 26.37
CA HIS A 21 -19.53 12.62 24.92
C HIS A 21 -18.95 11.26 24.50
N THR A 22 -19.31 10.75 23.32
CA THR A 22 -18.71 9.54 22.75
C THR A 22 -18.50 9.73 21.26
N TYR A 23 -17.31 9.37 20.80
CA TYR A 23 -16.98 9.27 19.39
C TYR A 23 -16.37 7.89 19.18
N THR A 24 -17.11 7.04 18.48
CA THR A 24 -16.81 5.61 18.33
C THR A 24 -16.06 5.33 17.02
N ILE A 25 -15.59 4.09 16.87
CA ILE A 25 -15.02 3.64 15.60
C ILE A 25 -16.03 3.68 14.45
N VAL A 26 -17.32 3.52 14.77
CA VAL A 26 -18.42 3.60 13.80
C VAL A 26 -18.53 5.01 13.24
N ASP A 27 -18.48 6.02 14.12
CA ASP A 27 -18.52 7.43 13.74
C ASP A 27 -17.29 7.77 12.89
N ALA A 28 -16.11 7.31 13.30
CA ALA A 28 -14.88 7.52 12.54
C ALA A 28 -14.88 6.89 11.14
N ILE A 29 -15.54 5.74 10.96
CA ILE A 29 -15.69 5.11 9.63
C ILE A 29 -16.70 5.89 8.78
N ASN A 30 -17.84 6.27 9.35
CA ASN A 30 -18.86 7.06 8.64
C ASN A 30 -18.33 8.42 8.18
N ASP A 31 -17.51 9.07 9.02
CA ASP A 31 -16.88 10.35 8.71
C ASP A 31 -15.72 10.22 7.70
N GLY A 32 -15.37 9.00 7.29
CA GLY A 32 -14.24 8.74 6.39
C GLY A 32 -12.89 9.08 7.03
N ASN A 33 -12.78 9.01 8.36
CA ASN A 33 -11.55 9.27 9.11
C ASN A 33 -10.70 8.00 9.33
N VAL A 34 -11.34 6.82 9.32
CA VAL A 34 -10.68 5.51 9.33
C VAL A 34 -11.38 4.55 8.38
N LEU A 35 -10.69 3.51 7.95
CA LEU A 35 -11.23 2.51 7.04
C LEU A 35 -12.01 1.41 7.80
N PRO A 36 -12.92 0.68 7.13
CA PRO A 36 -13.55 -0.53 7.67
C PRO A 36 -12.56 -1.70 7.72
N PHE A 37 -12.97 -2.81 8.34
CA PHE A 37 -12.19 -4.04 8.42
C PHE A 37 -12.75 -5.13 7.50
N ARG A 38 -11.85 -5.89 6.89
CA ARG A 38 -12.14 -7.22 6.37
C ARG A 38 -11.61 -8.26 7.33
N ILE A 39 -12.43 -9.21 7.75
CA ILE A 39 -12.01 -10.27 8.66
C ILE A 39 -12.25 -11.62 8.00
N ASP A 40 -11.17 -12.35 7.75
CA ASP A 40 -11.20 -13.72 7.26
C ASP A 40 -10.86 -14.68 8.41
N PHE A 41 -11.69 -15.69 8.63
CA PHE A 41 -11.44 -16.75 9.62
C PHE A 41 -10.96 -18.02 8.92
N ILE A 42 -9.68 -18.33 9.07
CA ILE A 42 -9.08 -19.55 8.51
C ILE A 42 -9.11 -20.62 9.60
N ASN A 43 -10.02 -21.58 9.42
CA ASN A 43 -10.18 -22.66 10.38
C ASN A 43 -9.01 -23.65 10.29
N THR A 44 -8.08 -23.54 11.25
CA THR A 44 -6.89 -24.41 11.33
C THR A 44 -7.06 -25.59 12.27
N ILE A 45 -8.16 -25.65 13.05
CA ILE A 45 -8.41 -26.72 14.03
C ILE A 45 -9.91 -27.04 14.05
N LYS A 46 -10.28 -28.25 13.57
CA LYS A 46 -11.61 -28.82 13.84
C LYS A 46 -11.64 -29.34 15.28
N MET A 47 -12.33 -28.65 16.18
CA MET A 47 -12.52 -29.16 17.56
C MET A 47 -13.62 -30.24 17.59
N PRO A 48 -13.47 -31.31 18.39
CA PRO A 48 -14.58 -32.22 18.71
C PRO A 48 -15.59 -31.57 19.67
N ASP A 49 -16.88 -31.77 19.44
CA ASP A 49 -18.00 -31.11 20.15
C ASP A 49 -18.22 -31.53 21.63
N TYR A 50 -17.32 -32.27 22.28
CA TYR A 50 -17.60 -32.80 23.62
C TYR A 50 -16.33 -33.01 24.45
N ILE A 51 -16.16 -32.25 25.55
CA ILE A 51 -15.53 -32.62 26.85
C ILE A 51 -15.66 -31.42 27.83
N ASP A 52 -16.19 -31.69 29.02
CA ASP A 52 -16.74 -30.73 30.00
C ASP A 52 -15.75 -30.34 31.13
N ASP A 53 -14.44 -30.24 30.85
CA ASP A 53 -13.45 -29.89 31.87
C ASP A 53 -12.48 -28.78 31.41
N LYS A 54 -12.75 -27.54 31.86
CA LYS A 54 -12.13 -26.29 31.36
C LYS A 54 -10.60 -26.26 31.49
N LYS A 55 -10.01 -26.89 32.50
CA LYS A 55 -8.54 -26.87 32.72
C LYS A 55 -7.78 -27.84 31.82
N VAL A 56 -8.35 -29.02 31.57
CA VAL A 56 -7.78 -30.02 30.65
C VAL A 56 -7.91 -29.50 29.21
N HIS A 57 -9.03 -28.87 28.88
CA HIS A 57 -9.27 -28.23 27.58
C HIS A 57 -8.22 -27.15 27.24
N SER A 58 -7.77 -26.33 28.20
CA SER A 58 -6.75 -25.30 27.93
C SER A 58 -5.38 -25.89 27.60
N ILE A 59 -4.96 -26.95 28.29
CA ILE A 59 -3.64 -27.57 28.08
C ILE A 59 -3.60 -28.32 26.74
N ASP A 60 -4.64 -29.08 26.41
CA ASP A 60 -4.71 -29.81 25.14
C ASP A 60 -4.89 -28.86 23.95
N ARG A 61 -5.60 -27.74 24.16
CA ARG A 61 -5.74 -26.67 23.15
C ARG A 61 -4.42 -25.96 22.88
N GLU A 62 -3.64 -25.61 23.90
CA GLU A 62 -2.32 -24.98 23.69
C GLU A 62 -1.34 -25.91 22.96
N LYS A 63 -1.34 -27.21 23.31
CA LYS A 63 -0.55 -28.21 22.58
C LYS A 63 -0.97 -28.34 21.12
N ALA A 64 -2.27 -28.36 20.84
CA ALA A 64 -2.80 -28.41 19.48
C ALA A 64 -2.47 -27.13 18.68
N LEU A 65 -2.53 -25.96 19.32
CA LEU A 65 -2.16 -24.68 18.70
C LEU A 65 -0.65 -24.60 18.40
N ALA A 66 0.18 -25.24 19.23
CA ALA A 66 1.63 -25.31 19.09
C ALA A 66 2.12 -26.50 18.23
N ASP A 67 1.22 -27.26 17.61
CA ASP A 67 1.56 -28.37 16.73
C ASP A 67 2.45 -27.85 15.57
N PRO A 68 3.67 -28.41 15.38
CA PRO A 68 4.57 -28.01 14.29
C PRO A 68 3.92 -28.08 12.90
N LYS A 69 3.02 -29.05 12.66
CA LYS A 69 2.30 -29.18 11.39
C LYS A 69 1.36 -28.00 11.18
N ARG A 70 0.59 -27.62 12.20
CA ARG A 70 -0.31 -26.45 12.16
C ARG A 70 0.49 -25.16 11.90
N ILE A 71 1.61 -24.97 12.60
CA ILE A 71 2.49 -23.81 12.41
C ILE A 71 3.00 -23.76 10.96
N SER A 72 3.44 -24.91 10.44
CA SER A 72 3.90 -25.03 9.05
C SER A 72 2.82 -24.69 8.03
N GLU A 73 1.59 -25.18 8.23
CA GLU A 73 0.42 -24.87 7.39
C GLU A 73 0.05 -23.38 7.43
N ILE A 74 0.05 -22.76 8.60
CA ILE A 74 -0.19 -21.31 8.76
C ILE A 74 0.88 -20.50 8.04
N VAL A 75 2.16 -20.83 8.22
CA VAL A 75 3.27 -20.15 7.54
C VAL A 75 3.16 -20.30 6.03
N SER A 76 2.83 -21.50 5.53
CA SER A 76 2.59 -21.73 4.10
C SER A 76 1.46 -20.86 3.57
N TYR A 77 0.32 -20.83 4.28
CA TYR A 77 -0.81 -19.99 3.91
C TYR A 77 -0.43 -18.51 3.87
N VAL A 78 0.25 -17.99 4.90
CA VAL A 78 0.68 -16.60 4.95
C VAL A 78 1.58 -16.28 3.77
N LEU A 79 2.59 -17.11 3.47
CA LEU A 79 3.53 -16.87 2.36
C LEU A 79 2.87 -16.95 0.98
N GLU A 80 1.86 -17.79 0.80
CA GLU A 80 1.10 -17.93 -0.45
C GLU A 80 0.17 -16.72 -0.67
N HIS A 81 -0.51 -16.26 0.37
CA HIS A 81 -1.49 -15.16 0.27
C HIS A 81 -0.88 -13.79 0.62
N PHE A 82 0.41 -13.73 0.95
CA PHE A 82 1.07 -12.50 1.39
C PHE A 82 0.91 -11.37 0.37
N ASP A 83 1.19 -11.68 -0.90
CA ASP A 83 1.16 -10.68 -1.97
C ASP A 83 -0.26 -10.20 -2.27
N GLN A 84 -1.23 -11.12 -2.25
CA GLN A 84 -2.64 -10.79 -2.43
C GLN A 84 -3.15 -9.90 -1.28
N LYS A 85 -2.96 -10.31 -0.02
CA LYS A 85 -3.47 -9.57 1.16
C LYS A 85 -2.76 -8.24 1.37
N THR A 86 -1.46 -8.16 1.03
CA THR A 86 -0.70 -6.90 1.11
C THR A 86 -0.67 -6.11 -0.21
N LYS A 87 -1.45 -6.51 -1.22
CA LYS A 87 -1.54 -5.87 -2.54
C LYS A 87 -0.17 -5.60 -3.19
N ARG A 88 0.73 -6.60 -3.21
CA ARG A 88 2.11 -6.45 -3.73
C ARG A 88 2.20 -6.22 -5.23
N SER A 89 1.16 -6.56 -5.97
CA SER A 89 0.99 -6.19 -7.38
C SER A 89 0.50 -4.74 -7.57
N SER A 90 0.10 -4.05 -6.51
CA SER A 90 -0.32 -2.65 -6.57
C SER A 90 0.82 -1.72 -6.20
N PHE A 91 1.01 -0.65 -6.97
CA PHE A 91 2.04 0.34 -6.72
C PHE A 91 1.42 1.70 -6.44
N TYR A 92 2.02 2.45 -5.52
CA TYR A 92 1.63 3.82 -5.23
C TYR A 92 2.84 4.67 -4.85
N THR A 93 2.64 5.98 -4.87
CA THR A 93 3.67 6.93 -4.45
C THR A 93 3.57 7.17 -2.95
N PHE A 94 4.69 7.01 -2.24
CA PHE A 94 4.77 7.16 -0.80
C PHE A 94 5.90 8.10 -0.41
N SER A 95 5.61 9.07 0.47
CA SER A 95 6.62 9.95 1.05
C SER A 95 7.10 9.39 2.39
N ALA A 96 8.23 8.69 2.34
CA ALA A 96 8.94 8.23 3.53
C ALA A 96 9.48 9.43 4.31
N LYS A 97 9.42 9.35 5.64
CA LYS A 97 9.91 10.40 6.54
C LYS A 97 10.86 9.80 7.56
N TRP A 98 11.91 10.53 7.89
CA TRP A 98 12.83 10.18 8.98
C TRP A 98 13.50 11.43 9.54
N GLU A 99 14.18 11.28 10.67
CA GLU A 99 14.98 12.33 11.27
C GLU A 99 16.47 12.03 11.11
N GLU A 100 17.25 13.03 10.70
CA GLU A 100 18.71 12.97 10.65
C GLU A 100 19.29 14.13 11.45
N ALA A 101 20.49 13.95 12.02
CA ALA A 101 21.19 15.05 12.67
C ALA A 101 21.63 16.10 11.63
N ASP A 102 21.46 17.38 11.96
CA ASP A 102 21.90 18.48 11.09
C ASP A 102 23.42 18.43 10.92
N LYS A 103 23.88 18.40 9.66
CA LYS A 103 25.30 18.37 9.28
C LYS A 103 26.11 19.53 9.87
N GLN A 104 25.47 20.66 10.18
CA GLN A 104 26.09 21.83 10.79
C GLN A 104 25.93 21.88 12.31
N ASN A 105 24.86 21.27 12.85
CA ASN A 105 24.62 21.22 14.28
C ASN A 105 24.07 19.84 14.70
N PRO A 106 24.94 18.89 15.09
CA PRO A 106 24.53 17.53 15.41
C PRO A 106 23.53 17.40 16.57
N LYS A 107 23.32 18.46 17.37
CA LYS A 107 22.30 18.49 18.44
C LYS A 107 20.90 18.81 17.92
N LYS A 108 20.75 19.20 16.66
CA LYS A 108 19.48 19.53 16.03
C LYS A 108 19.10 18.41 15.07
N MET A 109 17.91 17.83 15.25
CA MET A 109 17.34 16.88 14.30
C MET A 109 16.59 17.64 13.21
N ILE A 110 16.72 17.18 11.98
CA ILE A 110 16.03 17.70 10.81
C ILE A 110 15.20 16.59 10.16
N GLU A 111 13.93 16.89 9.88
CA GLU A 111 13.03 15.98 9.20
C GLU A 111 13.41 15.90 7.71
N MET A 112 13.70 14.70 7.26
CA MET A 112 13.94 14.34 5.87
C MET A 112 12.69 13.72 5.28
N ARG A 113 12.49 13.96 3.99
CA ARG A 113 11.41 13.36 3.21
C ARG A 113 11.96 12.84 1.90
N GLU A 114 11.58 11.63 1.54
CA GLU A 114 11.86 11.03 0.24
C GLU A 114 10.56 10.48 -0.33
N THR A 115 10.23 10.91 -1.54
CA THR A 115 9.11 10.36 -2.28
C THR A 115 9.62 9.21 -3.14
N ARG A 116 9.07 8.02 -2.93
CA ARG A 116 9.42 6.81 -3.67
C ARG A 116 8.17 6.04 -4.10
N ARG A 117 8.28 5.29 -5.19
CA ARG A 117 7.24 4.32 -5.59
C ARG A 117 7.42 3.08 -4.73
N VAL A 118 6.35 2.62 -4.10
CA VAL A 118 6.36 1.40 -3.28
C VAL A 118 5.37 0.38 -3.83
N ALA A 119 5.78 -0.88 -3.81
CA ALA A 119 4.92 -2.03 -4.08
C ALA A 119 4.21 -2.45 -2.80
N GLY A 120 2.88 -2.46 -2.84
CA GLY A 120 1.98 -2.92 -1.79
C GLY A 120 2.21 -2.30 -0.41
N PHE A 121 1.71 -3.03 0.58
CA PHE A 121 1.73 -2.69 2.00
C PHE A 121 2.57 -3.71 2.78
N ASN A 122 2.77 -3.48 4.06
CA ASN A 122 3.35 -4.47 4.96
C ASN A 122 2.32 -5.00 5.97
N SER A 123 2.78 -5.94 6.79
CA SER A 123 1.91 -6.67 7.72
C SER A 123 2.56 -6.94 9.07
N ILE A 124 1.70 -7.17 10.07
CA ILE A 124 2.09 -7.69 11.38
C ILE A 124 1.55 -9.10 11.54
N PHE A 125 2.33 -9.99 12.17
CA PHE A 125 1.88 -11.28 12.64
C PHE A 125 1.86 -11.30 14.18
N ALA A 126 0.66 -11.39 14.75
CA ALA A 126 0.45 -11.44 16.19
C ALA A 126 0.43 -12.89 16.69
N ALA A 127 1.51 -13.30 17.36
CA ALA A 127 1.62 -14.60 17.99
C ALA A 127 1.06 -14.57 19.42
N ALA A 128 0.58 -15.72 19.90
CA ALA A 128 0.03 -15.83 21.24
C ALA A 128 1.04 -15.56 22.36
N SER A 129 2.28 -16.02 22.19
CA SER A 129 3.34 -15.98 23.22
C SER A 129 4.73 -15.96 22.59
N ILE A 130 5.76 -15.66 23.39
CA ILE A 130 7.15 -15.65 22.95
C ILE A 130 7.58 -17.00 22.35
N PRO A 131 7.31 -18.17 22.99
CA PRO A 131 7.64 -19.47 22.37
C PRO A 131 6.99 -19.69 21.00
N MET A 132 5.76 -19.20 20.79
CA MET A 132 5.09 -19.28 19.49
C MET A 132 5.72 -18.33 18.47
N ALA A 133 6.06 -17.09 18.86
CA ALA A 133 6.75 -16.14 17.99
C ALA A 133 8.09 -16.71 17.48
N ILE A 134 8.86 -17.34 18.36
CA ILE A 134 10.13 -18.01 18.01
C ILE A 134 9.89 -19.14 16.99
N ARG A 135 8.88 -19.99 17.22
CA ARG A 135 8.52 -21.07 16.30
C ARG A 135 8.11 -20.54 14.93
N TYR A 136 7.25 -19.52 14.90
CA TYR A 136 6.81 -18.88 13.66
C TYR A 136 7.99 -18.27 12.90
N TYR A 137 8.84 -17.50 13.57
CA TYR A 137 10.00 -16.86 12.94
C TYR A 137 10.93 -17.90 12.29
N ASN A 138 11.23 -18.99 12.99
CA ASN A 138 12.07 -20.06 12.46
C ASN A 138 11.42 -20.78 11.28
N GLU A 139 10.11 -21.06 11.34
CA GLU A 139 9.39 -21.72 10.26
C GLU A 139 9.26 -20.81 9.03
N PHE A 140 9.03 -19.50 9.22
CA PHE A 140 9.08 -18.50 8.15
C PHE A 140 10.46 -18.50 7.49
N LYS A 141 11.55 -18.41 8.27
CA LYS A 141 12.92 -18.41 7.74
C LYS A 141 13.23 -19.67 6.93
N LYS A 142 12.78 -20.83 7.41
CA LYS A 142 12.90 -22.12 6.72
C LYS A 142 12.15 -22.12 5.38
N GLN A 143 10.83 -21.89 5.40
CA GLN A 143 10.01 -21.97 4.19
C GLN A 143 10.34 -20.88 3.17
N MET A 144 10.72 -19.67 3.60
CA MET A 144 11.18 -18.62 2.69
C MET A 144 12.46 -19.03 1.95
N THR A 145 13.39 -19.71 2.63
CA THR A 145 14.60 -20.24 1.99
C THR A 145 14.25 -21.35 0.99
N GLU A 146 13.38 -22.29 1.37
CA GLU A 146 12.94 -23.39 0.50
C GLU A 146 12.19 -22.91 -0.75
N LYS A 147 11.31 -21.91 -0.59
CA LYS A 147 10.51 -21.32 -1.68
C LYS A 147 11.22 -20.17 -2.41
N ASN A 148 12.49 -19.86 -2.08
CA ASN A 148 13.26 -18.72 -2.60
C ASN A 148 12.51 -17.37 -2.53
N ARG A 149 11.72 -17.19 -1.47
CA ARG A 149 10.92 -15.99 -1.18
C ARG A 149 11.81 -14.96 -0.48
N ARG A 150 11.84 -13.72 -0.99
CA ARG A 150 12.57 -12.62 -0.37
C ARG A 150 11.59 -11.65 0.29
N LEU A 151 11.38 -11.82 1.59
CA LEU A 151 10.64 -10.88 2.43
C LEU A 151 11.55 -10.41 3.57
N THR A 152 11.55 -9.11 3.84
CA THR A 152 12.27 -8.56 4.99
C THR A 152 11.43 -8.77 6.24
N MET A 153 11.87 -9.69 7.10
CA MET A 153 11.19 -10.05 8.34
C MET A 153 11.94 -9.53 9.56
N ALA A 154 11.20 -9.04 10.55
CA ALA A 154 11.73 -8.67 11.86
C ALA A 154 10.84 -9.23 12.98
N THR A 155 11.37 -9.28 14.20
CA THR A 155 10.59 -9.65 15.38
C THR A 155 11.03 -8.85 16.59
N ILE A 156 10.07 -8.58 17.48
CA ILE A 156 10.33 -7.87 18.73
C ILE A 156 9.33 -8.31 19.79
N PHE A 157 9.84 -8.50 21.00
CA PHE A 157 9.07 -8.80 22.19
C PHE A 157 9.94 -8.48 23.42
N SER A 158 9.31 -8.15 24.53
CA SER A 158 9.95 -8.12 25.85
C SER A 158 9.17 -8.97 26.84
N PHE A 159 9.67 -9.04 28.06
CA PHE A 159 8.97 -9.75 29.11
C PHE A 159 7.77 -8.93 29.60
N SER A 160 6.57 -9.49 29.43
CA SER A 160 5.40 -9.12 30.23
C SER A 160 4.99 -10.35 31.03
N ALA A 161 4.56 -10.15 32.28
CA ALA A 161 3.88 -11.22 33.00
C ALA A 161 2.63 -11.57 32.19
N ASN A 162 2.61 -12.76 31.57
CA ASN A 162 1.45 -13.29 30.84
C ASN A 162 0.35 -13.66 31.84
N GLU A 163 -0.15 -12.71 32.62
CA GLU A 163 -1.42 -12.88 33.31
C GLU A 163 -2.52 -12.51 32.31
N GLU A 164 -3.43 -13.45 32.02
CA GLU A 164 -4.66 -13.12 31.32
C GLU A 164 -5.39 -12.06 32.16
N GLU A 165 -5.30 -10.79 31.76
CA GLU A 165 -6.04 -9.75 32.46
C GLU A 165 -7.55 -10.01 32.30
N PRO A 166 -8.33 -9.98 33.40
CA PRO A 166 -9.76 -10.27 33.37
C PRO A 166 -10.56 -9.42 32.36
N ASP A 167 -10.07 -8.23 32.04
CA ASP A 167 -10.76 -7.21 31.25
C ASP A 167 -10.32 -7.16 29.78
N GLY A 168 -9.49 -8.11 29.31
CA GLY A 168 -9.12 -8.21 27.89
C GLY A 168 -8.18 -7.11 27.37
N LEU A 169 -7.49 -6.42 28.28
CA LEU A 169 -6.41 -5.49 27.95
C LEU A 169 -5.16 -6.27 27.52
N LEU A 170 -4.40 -5.70 26.59
CA LEU A 170 -3.09 -6.20 26.24
C LEU A 170 -2.08 -5.69 27.29
N PRO A 171 -1.26 -6.56 27.90
CA PRO A 171 -0.26 -6.12 28.87
C PRO A 171 0.68 -5.09 28.24
N GLU A 172 0.99 -4.02 28.98
CA GLU A 172 2.08 -3.12 28.57
C GLU A 172 3.42 -3.84 28.74
N GLU A 173 4.09 -4.07 27.61
CA GLU A 173 5.45 -4.59 27.58
C GLU A 173 6.44 -3.46 27.86
N ASP A 174 7.29 -3.60 28.89
CA ASP A 174 8.35 -2.63 29.16
C ASP A 174 9.56 -2.84 28.23
N PHE A 175 10.57 -1.95 28.27
CA PHE A 175 11.78 -2.10 27.46
C PHE A 175 12.88 -2.94 28.13
N ASN A 176 12.59 -3.57 29.27
CA ASN A 176 13.51 -4.38 30.03
C ASN A 176 13.48 -5.85 29.58
N VAL A 177 14.53 -6.23 28.86
CA VAL A 177 14.74 -7.59 28.37
C VAL A 177 15.51 -8.48 29.35
N GLU A 178 15.91 -7.97 30.53
CA GLU A 178 16.60 -8.76 31.56
C GLU A 178 15.72 -9.85 32.18
N ASN A 179 14.39 -9.66 32.14
CA ASN A 179 13.43 -10.61 32.68
C ASN A 179 13.07 -11.75 31.72
N LEU A 180 13.60 -11.75 30.48
CA LEU A 180 13.42 -12.84 29.54
C LEU A 180 14.19 -14.09 30.00
N ASP A 181 13.63 -15.28 29.73
CA ASP A 181 14.39 -16.50 29.91
C ASP A 181 15.60 -16.54 28.94
N PRO A 182 16.71 -17.21 29.32
CA PRO A 182 17.94 -17.20 28.52
C PRO A 182 17.74 -17.60 27.06
N ASN A 183 16.88 -18.60 26.79
CA ASN A 183 16.66 -19.08 25.43
C ASN A 183 15.89 -18.07 24.57
N SER A 184 14.90 -17.38 25.14
CA SER A 184 14.20 -16.28 24.44
C SER A 184 15.10 -15.08 24.19
N ARG A 185 15.99 -14.74 25.13
CA ARG A 185 16.98 -13.66 24.96
C ARG A 185 18.01 -13.97 23.88
N ASP A 186 18.59 -15.18 23.91
CA ASP A 186 19.56 -15.63 22.91
C ASP A 186 18.96 -15.62 21.50
N PHE A 187 17.70 -16.04 21.37
CA PHE A 187 16.97 -15.95 20.12
C PHE A 187 16.77 -14.50 19.67
N LEU A 188 16.34 -13.61 20.57
CA LEU A 188 16.11 -12.20 20.24
C LEU A 188 17.42 -11.53 19.79
N GLU A 189 18.54 -11.85 20.43
CA GLU A 189 19.86 -11.36 20.04
C GLU A 189 20.28 -11.86 18.66
N ALA A 190 20.00 -13.13 18.33
CA ALA A 190 20.22 -13.67 16.99
C ALA A 190 19.34 -12.96 15.94
N ALA A 191 18.06 -12.70 16.25
CA ALA A 191 17.16 -11.98 15.35
C ALA A 191 17.59 -10.51 15.14
N ILE A 192 18.08 -9.84 16.19
CA ILE A 192 18.65 -8.49 16.10
C ILE A 192 19.95 -8.50 15.28
N ARG A 193 20.75 -9.57 15.36
CA ARG A 193 21.93 -9.71 14.49
C ARG A 193 21.55 -9.83 13.03
N ASP A 194 20.58 -10.67 12.69
CA ASP A 194 20.05 -10.77 11.32
C ASP A 194 19.52 -9.41 10.81
N TYR A 195 18.86 -8.65 11.69
CA TYR A 195 18.41 -7.28 11.40
C TYR A 195 19.58 -6.32 11.15
N ASN A 196 20.61 -6.35 12.01
CA ASN A 196 21.82 -5.54 11.87
C ASN A 196 22.56 -5.82 10.57
N GLU A 197 22.65 -7.08 10.15
CA GLU A 197 23.24 -7.46 8.86
C GLU A 197 22.42 -6.92 7.68
N THR A 198 21.09 -7.00 7.76
CA THR A 198 20.17 -6.55 6.70
C THR A 198 20.21 -5.04 6.53
N PHE A 199 20.22 -4.28 7.62
CA PHE A 199 20.08 -2.82 7.61
C PHE A 199 21.39 -2.06 7.91
N ASN A 200 22.50 -2.78 8.07
CA ASN A 200 23.80 -2.23 8.43
C ASN A 200 23.74 -1.37 9.72
N THR A 201 23.14 -1.92 10.77
CA THR A 201 22.99 -1.28 12.10
C THR A 201 23.80 -2.03 13.17
N ASN A 202 23.76 -1.57 14.44
CA ASN A 202 24.52 -2.20 15.54
C ASN A 202 23.75 -2.15 16.88
N PHE A 203 22.54 -2.72 16.88
CA PHE A 203 21.71 -2.86 18.08
C PHE A 203 21.99 -4.17 18.83
N ASP A 204 21.61 -4.23 20.10
CA ASP A 204 21.70 -5.44 20.95
C ASP A 204 20.60 -5.43 22.02
N THR A 205 20.63 -6.40 22.94
CA THR A 205 19.65 -6.58 24.03
C THR A 205 19.97 -5.75 25.28
N SER A 206 20.86 -4.75 25.23
CA SER A 206 21.02 -3.79 26.34
C SER A 206 19.90 -2.76 26.33
N SER A 207 19.46 -2.25 27.49
CA SER A 207 18.29 -1.37 27.60
C SER A 207 18.35 -0.15 26.66
N ASP A 208 19.49 0.53 26.58
CA ASP A 208 19.66 1.71 25.72
C ASP A 208 19.57 1.34 24.22
N LYS A 209 20.22 0.25 23.81
CA LYS A 209 20.22 -0.15 22.39
C LYS A 209 18.95 -0.84 21.97
N PHE A 210 18.28 -1.56 22.86
CA PHE A 210 16.98 -2.18 22.60
C PHE A 210 15.90 -1.11 22.41
N GLN A 211 15.93 -0.03 23.19
CA GLN A 211 15.05 1.12 22.94
C GLN A 211 15.33 1.77 21.57
N ASN A 212 16.59 1.89 21.17
CA ASN A 212 16.95 2.41 19.84
C ASN A 212 16.56 1.43 18.72
N TYR A 213 16.66 0.12 18.95
CA TYR A 213 16.16 -0.91 18.05
C TYR A 213 14.64 -0.78 17.83
N TYR A 214 13.85 -0.63 18.91
CA TYR A 214 12.42 -0.40 18.81
C TYR A 214 12.09 0.84 17.97
N LYS A 215 12.80 1.95 18.19
CA LYS A 215 12.61 3.20 17.44
C LYS A 215 12.94 3.04 15.96
N ASP A 216 14.07 2.42 15.65
CA ASP A 216 14.50 2.16 14.26
C ASP A 216 13.53 1.22 13.57
N LEU A 217 13.19 0.09 14.20
CA LEU A 217 12.22 -0.88 13.68
C LEU A 217 10.86 -0.24 13.41
N SER A 218 10.36 0.58 14.34
CA SER A 218 9.11 1.34 14.17
C SER A 218 9.15 2.23 12.93
N LEU A 219 10.24 2.96 12.73
CA LEU A 219 10.44 3.80 11.55
C LEU A 219 10.49 2.98 10.25
N ARG A 220 11.21 1.85 10.25
CA ARG A 220 11.34 0.97 9.08
C ARG A 220 10.03 0.30 8.69
N VAL A 221 9.22 -0.08 9.66
CA VAL A 221 7.86 -0.60 9.42
C VAL A 221 7.00 0.52 8.82
N LYS A 222 7.02 1.75 9.38
CA LYS A 222 6.27 2.88 8.80
C LYS A 222 6.69 3.20 7.37
N ASN A 223 7.99 3.10 7.09
CA ASN A 223 8.54 3.41 5.78
C ASN A 223 8.44 2.25 4.77
N ARG A 224 7.85 1.09 5.13
CA ARG A 224 7.76 -0.10 4.26
C ARG A 224 9.12 -0.69 3.88
N GLU A 225 10.06 -0.69 4.82
CA GLU A 225 11.36 -1.40 4.68
C GLU A 225 11.31 -2.81 5.29
N VAL A 226 10.44 -3.00 6.28
CA VAL A 226 10.08 -4.32 6.83
C VAL A 226 8.73 -4.74 6.25
N ASP A 227 8.68 -5.96 5.72
CA ASP A 227 7.50 -6.53 5.06
C ASP A 227 6.60 -7.28 6.04
N LEU A 228 7.20 -8.03 6.97
CA LEU A 228 6.52 -8.82 7.98
C LEU A 228 7.15 -8.59 9.36
N LEU A 229 6.36 -8.08 10.31
CA LEU A 229 6.77 -7.92 11.69
C LEU A 229 6.06 -8.95 12.58
N ILE A 230 6.82 -9.86 13.21
CA ILE A 230 6.27 -10.85 14.16
C ILE A 230 6.34 -10.29 15.58
N VAL A 231 5.18 -10.19 16.25
CA VAL A 231 5.04 -9.60 17.59
C VAL A 231 4.25 -10.49 18.55
N VAL A 232 4.36 -10.21 19.84
CA VAL A 232 3.50 -10.79 20.89
C VAL A 232 2.44 -9.78 21.33
N ASN A 233 2.82 -8.70 22.04
CA ASN A 233 1.90 -7.58 22.33
C ASN A 233 2.40 -6.23 21.80
N MET A 234 3.72 -6.03 21.66
CA MET A 234 4.27 -4.80 21.07
C MET A 234 3.68 -4.52 19.69
N PHE A 235 3.56 -3.23 19.35
CA PHE A 235 2.97 -2.73 18.10
C PHE A 235 1.47 -3.00 17.90
N LEU A 236 0.81 -3.78 18.77
CA LEU A 236 -0.65 -3.96 18.74
C LEU A 236 -1.40 -2.79 19.39
N THR A 237 -0.72 -2.02 20.25
CA THR A 237 -1.19 -0.76 20.84
C THR A 237 -0.19 0.36 20.55
N GLY A 238 -0.66 1.61 20.45
CA GLY A 238 0.19 2.80 20.32
C GLY A 238 0.96 2.99 19.00
N PHE A 239 1.21 1.94 18.22
CA PHE A 239 1.92 2.03 16.93
C PHE A 239 1.01 2.48 15.78
N ASP A 240 1.47 3.42 14.96
CA ASP A 240 0.68 3.98 13.86
C ASP A 240 1.48 4.01 12.57
N ALA A 241 0.96 3.33 11.54
CA ALA A 241 1.55 3.26 10.20
C ALA A 241 0.43 3.24 9.14
N THR A 242 0.44 4.23 8.25
CA THR A 242 -0.53 4.32 7.14
C THR A 242 -0.27 3.23 6.07
N THR A 243 0.96 2.76 5.94
CA THR A 243 1.43 1.72 5.01
C THR A 243 1.19 0.29 5.48
N LEU A 244 0.65 0.10 6.68
CA LEU A 244 0.30 -1.22 7.23
C LEU A 244 -1.17 -1.51 6.95
N ASN A 245 -1.45 -2.55 6.16
CA ASN A 245 -2.82 -2.92 5.80
C ASN A 245 -3.26 -4.28 6.33
N THR A 246 -2.35 -5.17 6.74
CA THR A 246 -2.69 -6.56 7.06
C THR A 246 -2.21 -6.96 8.45
N LEU A 247 -3.08 -7.59 9.23
CA LEU A 247 -2.79 -8.21 10.51
C LEU A 247 -3.14 -9.71 10.46
N TRP A 248 -2.12 -10.55 10.62
CA TRP A 248 -2.25 -11.99 10.77
C TRP A 248 -2.36 -12.32 12.26
N VAL A 249 -3.37 -13.06 12.68
CA VAL A 249 -3.69 -13.27 14.10
C VAL A 249 -3.70 -14.76 14.44
N ASP A 250 -2.69 -15.19 15.20
CA ASP A 250 -2.71 -16.45 15.96
C ASP A 250 -2.60 -16.18 17.46
N LYS A 251 -3.43 -15.24 17.94
CA LYS A 251 -3.53 -14.80 19.33
C LYS A 251 -4.99 -14.74 19.75
N ASN A 252 -5.28 -15.05 21.01
CA ASN A 252 -6.62 -14.92 21.57
C ASN A 252 -6.88 -13.45 21.93
N LEU A 253 -7.37 -12.65 20.98
CA LEU A 253 -7.72 -11.25 21.20
C LEU A 253 -9.17 -11.14 21.66
N ARG A 254 -9.44 -10.26 22.64
CA ARG A 254 -10.78 -10.04 23.19
C ARG A 254 -11.04 -8.55 23.40
N GLN A 255 -12.32 -8.15 23.38
CA GLN A 255 -12.81 -6.82 23.77
C GLN A 255 -11.94 -5.65 23.23
N HIS A 256 -11.43 -4.79 24.12
CA HIS A 256 -10.64 -3.61 23.77
C HIS A 256 -9.34 -3.97 23.04
N GLY A 257 -8.61 -5.00 23.48
CA GLY A 257 -7.38 -5.45 22.85
C GLY A 257 -7.58 -5.89 21.40
N LEU A 258 -8.74 -6.49 21.09
CA LEU A 258 -9.11 -6.87 19.72
C LEU A 258 -9.26 -5.64 18.82
N ILE A 259 -10.07 -4.65 19.22
CA ILE A 259 -10.27 -3.45 18.41
C ILE A 259 -8.99 -2.64 18.27
N GLN A 260 -8.17 -2.52 19.32
CA GLN A 260 -6.90 -1.80 19.27
C GLN A 260 -5.94 -2.41 18.24
N ALA A 261 -5.79 -3.74 18.29
CA ALA A 261 -4.97 -4.50 17.36
C ALA A 261 -5.50 -4.38 15.92
N PHE A 262 -6.80 -4.56 15.70
CA PHE A 262 -7.37 -4.46 14.35
C PHE A 262 -7.20 -3.05 13.78
N SER A 263 -7.39 -2.02 14.62
CA SER A 263 -7.21 -0.61 14.25
C SER A 263 -5.77 -0.23 13.89
N ARG A 264 -4.79 -1.14 13.97
CA ARG A 264 -3.46 -0.92 13.37
C ARG A 264 -3.51 -0.90 11.84
N THR A 265 -4.51 -1.55 11.24
CA THR A 265 -4.58 -1.78 9.79
C THR A 265 -5.44 -0.74 9.04
N ASN A 266 -6.32 -0.01 9.73
CA ASN A 266 -7.36 0.79 9.10
C ASN A 266 -7.06 2.30 8.95
N ARG A 267 -5.79 2.69 9.03
CA ARG A 267 -5.39 4.07 8.74
C ARG A 267 -5.46 4.37 7.26
N ILE A 268 -6.03 5.52 6.91
CA ILE A 268 -6.16 5.99 5.53
C ILE A 268 -4.77 6.36 4.99
N LEU A 269 -4.53 6.01 3.72
CA LEU A 269 -3.32 6.42 3.00
C LEU A 269 -3.69 7.00 1.63
N ASN A 270 -4.37 6.18 0.82
CA ASN A 270 -4.72 6.45 -0.57
C ASN A 270 -5.92 5.56 -0.96
N SER A 271 -6.42 5.71 -2.18
CA SER A 271 -7.55 4.90 -2.66
C SER A 271 -7.22 3.43 -2.92
N VAL A 272 -5.93 3.08 -3.03
CA VAL A 272 -5.46 1.68 -3.08
C VAL A 272 -5.86 0.93 -1.81
N LYS A 273 -5.71 1.57 -0.65
CA LYS A 273 -6.04 1.02 0.67
C LYS A 273 -7.51 1.29 1.02
N SER A 274 -8.38 0.34 0.69
CA SER A 274 -9.83 0.45 0.91
C SER A 274 -10.29 -0.03 2.30
N TYR A 275 -9.52 -0.88 2.97
CA TYR A 275 -9.86 -1.47 4.27
C TYR A 275 -8.61 -1.99 5.00
N GLY A 276 -8.78 -2.32 6.27
CA GLY A 276 -7.81 -3.10 7.06
C GLY A 276 -8.07 -4.60 6.94
N ASN A 277 -7.09 -5.37 6.47
CA ASN A 277 -7.15 -6.82 6.37
C ASN A 277 -6.80 -7.49 7.69
N ILE A 278 -7.70 -8.31 8.21
CA ILE A 278 -7.49 -9.15 9.38
C ILE A 278 -7.67 -10.60 8.98
N VAL A 279 -6.66 -11.43 9.21
CA VAL A 279 -6.72 -12.87 8.94
C VAL A 279 -6.49 -13.62 10.24
N CYS A 280 -7.54 -14.28 10.73
CA CYS A 280 -7.55 -14.98 12.00
C CYS A 280 -7.37 -16.49 11.79
N PHE A 281 -6.34 -17.08 12.40
CA PHE A 281 -6.10 -18.54 12.40
C PHE A 281 -6.76 -19.25 13.59
N ARG A 282 -7.57 -18.52 14.33
CA ARG A 282 -8.38 -18.99 15.46
C ARG A 282 -9.82 -18.55 15.21
N ASP A 283 -10.76 -19.31 15.76
CA ASP A 283 -12.14 -18.86 15.81
C ASP A 283 -12.28 -17.71 16.82
N LEU A 284 -12.30 -16.48 16.30
CA LEU A 284 -12.51 -15.24 17.04
C LEU A 284 -13.82 -14.56 16.59
N LYS A 285 -14.73 -15.28 15.93
CA LYS A 285 -15.94 -14.68 15.35
C LYS A 285 -16.83 -14.09 16.45
N GLU A 286 -17.14 -14.89 17.48
CA GLU A 286 -17.96 -14.42 18.61
C GLU A 286 -17.29 -13.28 19.40
N GLU A 287 -15.96 -13.32 19.54
CA GLU A 287 -15.21 -12.27 20.25
C GLU A 287 -15.20 -10.96 19.46
N THR A 288 -15.08 -11.06 18.13
CA THR A 288 -15.19 -9.94 17.19
C THR A 288 -16.59 -9.31 17.27
N ASP A 289 -17.64 -10.12 17.15
CA ASP A 289 -19.03 -9.65 17.20
C ASP A 289 -19.33 -8.97 18.54
N ARG A 290 -18.85 -9.55 19.65
CA ARG A 290 -18.97 -8.96 20.99
C ARG A 290 -18.21 -7.64 21.12
N ALA A 291 -16.98 -7.56 20.61
CA ALA A 291 -16.21 -6.33 20.65
C ALA A 291 -16.89 -5.23 19.82
N ILE A 292 -17.34 -5.52 18.60
CA ILE A 292 -18.01 -4.55 17.76
C ILE A 292 -19.33 -4.08 18.39
N ALA A 293 -20.10 -4.98 19.00
CA ALA A 293 -21.32 -4.62 19.72
C ALA A 293 -21.06 -3.77 20.98
N LEU A 294 -19.87 -3.87 21.59
CA LEU A 294 -19.48 -3.08 22.75
C LEU A 294 -18.97 -1.68 22.34
N PHE A 295 -18.26 -1.58 21.21
CA PHE A 295 -17.65 -0.33 20.72
C PHE A 295 -18.49 0.39 19.65
N GLY A 296 -19.59 -0.21 19.21
CA GLY A 296 -20.60 0.39 18.35
C GLY A 296 -22.00 0.25 18.93
N ASN A 297 -22.98 0.92 18.33
CA ASN A 297 -24.40 0.63 18.60
C ASN A 297 -24.78 -0.76 18.05
N LYS A 298 -25.90 -1.35 18.48
CA LYS A 298 -26.33 -2.69 17.99
C LYS A 298 -26.44 -2.81 16.46
N ASP A 299 -26.64 -1.69 15.76
CA ASP A 299 -26.69 -1.62 14.29
C ASP A 299 -25.31 -1.37 13.62
N ALA A 300 -24.21 -1.34 14.39
CA ALA A 300 -22.87 -0.96 13.93
C ALA A 300 -22.11 -2.07 13.20
N GLY A 301 -22.52 -3.34 13.33
CA GLY A 301 -21.82 -4.48 12.75
C GLY A 301 -21.56 -4.34 11.25
N GLY A 302 -22.56 -3.84 10.51
CA GLY A 302 -22.48 -3.66 9.06
C GLY A 302 -21.68 -2.43 8.58
N ILE A 303 -21.29 -1.52 9.49
CA ILE A 303 -20.48 -0.33 9.17
C ILE A 303 -19.00 -0.62 9.45
N VAL A 304 -18.71 -1.35 10.52
CA VAL A 304 -17.34 -1.66 10.96
C VAL A 304 -16.70 -2.74 10.09
N LEU A 305 -17.49 -3.71 9.64
CA LEU A 305 -17.06 -4.78 8.76
C LEU A 305 -17.41 -4.46 7.30
N LEU A 306 -16.53 -4.87 6.39
CA LEU A 306 -16.89 -4.93 4.98
C LEU A 306 -18.16 -5.74 4.79
N LYS A 307 -18.96 -5.28 3.83
CA LYS A 307 -20.13 -6.00 3.32
C LYS A 307 -19.68 -7.29 2.63
N THR A 308 -20.62 -8.19 2.43
CA THR A 308 -20.41 -9.44 1.69
C THR A 308 -20.13 -9.17 0.21
N TYR A 309 -19.59 -10.17 -0.48
CA TYR A 309 -19.40 -10.12 -1.93
C TYR A 309 -20.70 -9.77 -2.65
N ASP A 310 -21.80 -10.46 -2.29
CA ASP A 310 -23.12 -10.29 -2.89
C ASP A 310 -23.62 -8.85 -2.77
N GLU A 311 -23.49 -8.24 -1.59
CA GLU A 311 -23.88 -6.85 -1.36
C GLU A 311 -23.04 -5.85 -2.17
N TYR A 312 -21.73 -6.08 -2.33
CA TYR A 312 -20.90 -5.22 -3.19
C TYR A 312 -21.15 -5.43 -4.68
N TYR A 313 -21.51 -6.65 -5.08
CA TYR A 313 -21.76 -7.00 -6.48
C TYR A 313 -23.15 -6.55 -6.95
N ASN A 314 -24.18 -6.87 -6.17
CA ASN A 314 -25.60 -6.68 -6.50
C ASN A 314 -26.24 -5.45 -5.85
N GLY A 315 -25.55 -4.79 -4.91
CA GLY A 315 -26.08 -3.63 -4.18
C GLY A 315 -26.76 -4.03 -2.86
N TYR A 316 -27.03 -3.03 -2.02
CA TYR A 316 -27.67 -3.25 -0.73
C TYR A 316 -28.42 -2.01 -0.26
N ASP A 317 -29.41 -2.20 0.61
CA ASP A 317 -30.12 -1.10 1.26
C ASP A 317 -29.50 -0.81 2.63
N ASP A 318 -29.08 0.43 2.86
CA ASP A 318 -28.63 0.91 4.16
C ASP A 318 -29.52 2.05 4.65
N LYS A 319 -30.14 1.87 5.81
CA LYS A 319 -31.04 2.86 6.45
C LYS A 319 -32.14 3.40 5.51
N GLY A 320 -32.63 2.59 4.59
CA GLY A 320 -33.67 2.95 3.62
C GLY A 320 -33.17 3.68 2.37
N GLU A 321 -31.86 3.83 2.20
CA GLU A 321 -31.23 4.31 0.98
C GLU A 321 -30.57 3.14 0.24
N HIS A 322 -30.90 2.97 -1.03
CA HIS A 322 -30.29 1.96 -1.88
C HIS A 322 -28.88 2.39 -2.28
N LYS A 323 -27.89 1.52 -2.02
CA LYS A 323 -26.51 1.70 -2.47
C LYS A 323 -26.28 0.78 -3.66
N PRO A 324 -26.00 1.33 -4.85
CA PRO A 324 -25.90 0.54 -6.08
C PRO A 324 -24.69 -0.39 -6.03
N GLY A 325 -24.88 -1.63 -6.49
CA GLY A 325 -23.83 -2.63 -6.66
C GLY A 325 -22.95 -2.39 -7.88
N TYR A 326 -21.90 -3.21 -8.01
CA TYR A 326 -21.06 -3.24 -9.20
C TYR A 326 -21.87 -3.47 -10.48
N GLU A 327 -22.83 -4.40 -10.48
CA GLU A 327 -23.68 -4.68 -11.64
C GLU A 327 -24.48 -3.46 -12.10
N GLU A 328 -25.13 -2.77 -11.16
CA GLU A 328 -25.92 -1.57 -11.44
C GLU A 328 -25.05 -0.43 -11.96
N LEU A 329 -23.86 -0.22 -11.40
CA LEU A 329 -22.95 0.82 -11.86
C LEU A 329 -22.43 0.54 -13.27
N ILE A 330 -22.11 -0.72 -13.61
CA ILE A 330 -21.73 -1.10 -14.98
C ILE A 330 -22.91 -0.92 -15.95
N ALA A 331 -24.13 -1.28 -15.54
CA ALA A 331 -25.32 -1.05 -16.35
C ALA A 331 -25.55 0.45 -16.60
N ALA A 332 -25.40 1.29 -15.56
CA ALA A 332 -25.49 2.74 -15.70
C ALA A 332 -24.40 3.30 -16.62
N LEU A 333 -23.16 2.83 -16.48
CA LEU A 333 -22.02 3.25 -17.30
C LEU A 333 -22.27 2.95 -18.79
N THR A 334 -22.67 1.72 -19.10
CA THR A 334 -22.88 1.28 -20.49
C THR A 334 -24.12 1.91 -21.12
N ALA A 335 -25.16 2.17 -20.34
CA ALA A 335 -26.38 2.83 -20.82
C ALA A 335 -26.20 4.34 -21.06
N GLN A 336 -25.53 5.04 -20.14
CA GLN A 336 -25.38 6.50 -20.22
C GLN A 336 -24.17 6.93 -21.07
N TYR A 337 -23.11 6.11 -21.08
CA TYR A 337 -21.85 6.41 -21.76
C TYR A 337 -21.44 5.24 -22.66
N PRO A 338 -22.20 4.92 -23.72
CA PRO A 338 -21.83 3.85 -24.63
C PRO A 338 -20.49 4.17 -25.34
N LEU A 339 -19.62 3.16 -25.43
CA LEU A 339 -18.31 3.30 -26.08
C LEU A 339 -18.43 3.79 -27.53
N GLY A 340 -17.52 4.68 -27.93
CA GLY A 340 -17.47 5.29 -29.26
C GLY A 340 -18.31 6.57 -29.40
N GLN A 341 -19.03 6.99 -28.36
CA GLN A 341 -19.70 8.29 -28.32
C GLN A 341 -18.92 9.30 -27.46
N ALA A 342 -18.86 10.55 -27.92
CA ALA A 342 -18.23 11.61 -27.14
C ALA A 342 -19.11 12.01 -25.96
N ILE A 343 -18.49 12.20 -24.80
CA ILE A 343 -19.16 12.77 -23.62
C ILE A 343 -19.21 14.28 -23.82
N LEU A 344 -20.42 14.82 -23.94
CA LEU A 344 -20.63 16.24 -24.25
C LEU A 344 -21.19 16.99 -23.04
N GLY A 345 -20.47 18.03 -22.63
CA GLY A 345 -20.87 18.94 -21.56
C GLY A 345 -20.15 18.66 -20.25
N GLU A 346 -19.77 19.74 -19.56
CA GLU A 346 -18.97 19.67 -18.33
C GLU A 346 -19.66 18.79 -17.27
N GLU A 347 -20.97 18.95 -17.06
CA GLU A 347 -21.72 18.15 -16.08
C GLU A 347 -21.69 16.64 -16.39
N ALA A 348 -21.85 16.26 -17.67
CA ALA A 348 -21.78 14.87 -18.10
C ALA A 348 -20.38 14.27 -17.92
N GLU A 349 -19.32 15.07 -18.12
CA GLU A 349 -17.93 14.68 -17.81
C GLU A 349 -17.77 14.46 -16.30
N LYS A 350 -18.26 15.36 -15.45
CA LYS A 350 -18.19 15.22 -13.98
C LYS A 350 -18.92 13.96 -13.51
N ASP A 351 -20.10 13.70 -14.05
CA ASP A 351 -20.90 12.52 -13.70
C ASP A 351 -20.23 11.22 -14.16
N PHE A 352 -19.65 11.21 -15.36
CA PHE A 352 -18.82 10.09 -15.80
C PHE A 352 -17.64 9.84 -14.85
N ILE A 353 -16.93 10.91 -14.44
CA ILE A 353 -15.78 10.80 -13.54
C ILE A 353 -16.22 10.21 -12.17
N ARG A 354 -17.36 10.65 -11.62
CA ARG A 354 -17.90 10.12 -10.36
C ARG A 354 -18.33 8.66 -10.49
N LEU A 355 -19.02 8.32 -11.57
CA LEU A 355 -19.50 6.97 -11.85
C LEU A 355 -18.34 6.00 -12.05
N TYR A 356 -17.42 6.32 -12.96
CA TYR A 356 -16.27 5.47 -13.24
C TYR A 356 -15.33 5.36 -12.03
N GLY A 357 -15.12 6.44 -11.29
CA GLY A 357 -14.39 6.40 -10.02
C GLY A 357 -15.02 5.45 -8.99
N SER A 358 -16.35 5.42 -8.90
CA SER A 358 -17.07 4.48 -8.02
C SER A 358 -16.89 3.03 -8.46
N ILE A 359 -16.90 2.77 -9.77
CA ILE A 359 -16.62 1.44 -10.35
C ILE A 359 -15.19 1.00 -10.03
N LEU A 360 -14.20 1.90 -10.17
CA LEU A 360 -12.81 1.61 -9.82
C LEU A 360 -12.68 1.23 -8.33
N ARG A 361 -13.34 1.97 -7.43
CA ARG A 361 -13.33 1.68 -5.99
C ARG A 361 -13.97 0.32 -5.68
N LEU A 362 -15.17 0.05 -6.23
CA LEU A 362 -15.83 -1.25 -6.03
C LEU A 362 -15.00 -2.39 -6.58
N ARG A 363 -14.43 -2.25 -7.79
CA ARG A 363 -13.55 -3.27 -8.37
C ARG A 363 -12.31 -3.53 -7.51
N ASN A 364 -11.71 -2.49 -6.91
CA ASN A 364 -10.58 -2.63 -5.98
C ASN A 364 -10.94 -3.29 -4.64
N ILE A 365 -12.22 -3.27 -4.24
CA ILE A 365 -12.73 -4.04 -3.10
C ILE A 365 -13.01 -5.48 -3.54
N LEU A 366 -13.75 -5.65 -4.63
CA LEU A 366 -14.17 -6.95 -5.17
C LEU A 366 -12.99 -7.84 -5.58
N SER A 367 -11.90 -7.27 -6.11
CA SER A 367 -10.67 -8.01 -6.47
C SER A 367 -10.01 -8.77 -5.32
N SER A 368 -10.44 -8.51 -4.09
CA SER A 368 -9.96 -9.21 -2.92
C SER A 368 -10.79 -10.46 -2.60
N PHE A 369 -12.00 -10.60 -3.14
CA PHE A 369 -12.87 -11.75 -2.96
C PHE A 369 -12.58 -12.77 -4.06
N ASP A 370 -12.38 -14.03 -3.67
CA ASP A 370 -12.07 -15.10 -4.63
C ASP A 370 -13.22 -15.31 -5.63
N ASP A 371 -14.47 -15.04 -5.21
CA ASP A 371 -15.67 -15.12 -6.04
C ASP A 371 -15.72 -14.07 -7.16
N PHE A 372 -14.87 -13.04 -7.15
CA PHE A 372 -14.91 -12.00 -8.19
C PHE A 372 -14.23 -12.43 -9.50
N GLU A 373 -13.21 -13.28 -9.41
CA GLU A 373 -12.44 -13.73 -10.58
C GLU A 373 -13.35 -14.48 -11.56
N GLY A 374 -13.43 -13.99 -12.80
CA GLY A 374 -14.29 -14.57 -13.85
C GLY A 374 -15.74 -14.07 -13.82
N ASN A 375 -16.12 -13.24 -12.85
CA ASN A 375 -17.43 -12.60 -12.75
C ASN A 375 -17.38 -11.11 -13.12
N GLU A 376 -16.33 -10.65 -13.80
CA GLU A 376 -16.27 -9.31 -14.36
C GLU A 376 -17.29 -9.13 -15.51
N ILE A 377 -18.08 -8.05 -15.45
CA ILE A 377 -19.15 -7.80 -16.42
C ILE A 377 -18.60 -7.15 -17.70
N LEU A 378 -17.68 -6.20 -17.53
CA LEU A 378 -16.99 -5.60 -18.67
C LEU A 378 -15.88 -6.51 -19.15
N SER A 379 -15.75 -6.65 -20.47
CA SER A 379 -14.54 -7.24 -21.04
C SER A 379 -13.32 -6.39 -20.67
N GLU A 380 -12.14 -7.03 -20.60
CA GLU A 380 -10.89 -6.32 -20.32
C GLU A 380 -10.68 -5.15 -21.31
N ARG A 381 -11.09 -5.34 -22.56
CA ARG A 381 -11.02 -4.33 -23.62
C ARG A 381 -11.94 -3.14 -23.35
N ASP A 382 -13.20 -3.38 -23.02
CA ASP A 382 -14.16 -2.30 -22.78
C ASP A 382 -13.77 -1.50 -21.54
N PHE A 383 -13.28 -2.19 -20.52
CA PHE A 383 -12.75 -1.56 -19.32
C PHE A 383 -11.54 -0.67 -19.63
N GLN A 384 -10.59 -1.14 -20.46
CA GLN A 384 -9.47 -0.32 -20.94
C GLN A 384 -9.91 0.92 -21.73
N ASP A 385 -10.94 0.77 -22.58
CA ASP A 385 -11.48 1.88 -23.36
C ASP A 385 -12.09 2.97 -22.45
N TYR A 386 -12.89 2.59 -21.45
CA TYR A 386 -13.41 3.53 -20.45
C TYR A 386 -12.31 4.16 -19.61
N GLN A 387 -11.30 3.38 -19.22
CA GLN A 387 -10.13 3.90 -18.52
C GLN A 387 -9.38 4.94 -19.34
N SER A 388 -9.27 4.76 -20.66
CA SER A 388 -8.66 5.75 -21.54
C SER A 388 -9.43 7.08 -21.49
N ILE A 389 -10.76 7.04 -21.62
CA ILE A 389 -11.62 8.24 -21.54
C ILE A 389 -11.41 8.95 -20.19
N TYR A 390 -11.36 8.18 -19.09
CA TYR A 390 -11.15 8.72 -17.75
C TYR A 390 -9.80 9.44 -17.60
N ILE A 391 -8.72 8.87 -18.15
CA ILE A 391 -7.39 9.48 -18.13
C ILE A 391 -7.35 10.72 -19.04
N ASP A 392 -8.02 10.69 -20.19
CA ASP A 392 -8.12 11.85 -21.09
C ASP A 392 -8.74 13.04 -20.36
N LEU A 393 -9.89 12.83 -19.70
CA LEU A 393 -10.54 13.84 -18.87
C LEU A 393 -9.62 14.34 -17.74
N TYR A 394 -8.91 13.44 -17.04
CA TYR A 394 -7.95 13.85 -16.02
C TYR A 394 -6.87 14.81 -16.57
N GLN A 395 -6.33 14.52 -17.76
CA GLN A 395 -5.32 15.37 -18.38
C GLN A 395 -5.87 16.73 -18.80
N GLU A 396 -7.09 16.76 -19.31
CA GLU A 396 -7.75 18.02 -19.68
C GLU A 396 -8.01 18.91 -18.47
N TYR A 397 -8.59 18.35 -17.39
CA TYR A 397 -8.88 19.11 -16.17
C TYR A 397 -7.59 19.56 -15.47
N ARG A 398 -6.51 18.77 -15.53
CA ARG A 398 -5.19 19.17 -15.01
C ARG A 398 -4.59 20.35 -15.78
N LYS A 399 -4.76 20.42 -17.11
CA LYS A 399 -4.27 21.55 -17.93
C LYS A 399 -5.03 22.85 -17.67
N ARG A 400 -6.34 22.78 -17.37
CA ARG A 400 -7.18 23.95 -17.06
C ARG A 400 -6.75 24.66 -15.77
N GLY A 401 -6.19 23.93 -14.80
CA GLY A 401 -5.80 24.45 -13.48
C GLY A 401 -4.58 25.39 -13.43
N ASP A 402 -3.76 25.48 -14.48
CA ASP A 402 -2.55 26.33 -14.49
C ASP A 402 -2.78 27.72 -15.13
N GLY A 403 -3.93 27.92 -15.80
CA GLY A 403 -4.18 29.10 -16.65
C GLY A 403 -5.34 30.01 -16.23
N ASP A 404 -6.41 29.48 -15.65
CA ASP A 404 -7.62 30.24 -15.33
C ASP A 404 -7.95 30.16 -13.83
N LYS A 405 -7.71 31.26 -13.10
CA LYS A 405 -7.98 31.40 -11.66
C LYS A 405 -9.47 31.62 -11.32
N GLU A 406 -10.38 31.35 -12.23
CA GLU A 406 -11.82 31.46 -11.98
C GLU A 406 -12.59 30.28 -12.56
N THR A 407 -12.41 29.07 -12.02
CA THR A 407 -13.52 28.11 -11.91
C THR A 407 -13.23 27.01 -10.89
N ILE A 408 -14.25 26.74 -10.09
CA ILE A 408 -14.33 25.79 -8.98
C ILE A 408 -13.95 24.38 -9.47
N ASN A 409 -12.81 23.86 -9.04
CA ASN A 409 -12.40 22.49 -9.35
C ASN A 409 -12.14 21.66 -8.07
N ASP A 410 -12.83 22.01 -6.98
CA ASP A 410 -12.71 21.34 -5.68
C ASP A 410 -13.67 20.14 -5.52
N ASP A 411 -14.63 19.95 -6.44
CA ASP A 411 -15.72 18.97 -6.29
C ASP A 411 -15.50 17.62 -6.99
N ILE A 412 -14.34 17.40 -7.62
CA ILE A 412 -14.05 16.17 -8.36
C ILE A 412 -12.73 15.56 -7.89
N ILE A 413 -12.81 14.35 -7.37
CA ILE A 413 -11.65 13.56 -6.97
C ILE A 413 -11.41 12.47 -8.01
N PHE A 414 -10.26 12.52 -8.68
CA PHE A 414 -9.84 11.47 -9.60
C PHE A 414 -9.14 10.32 -8.87
N GLU A 415 -9.53 9.08 -9.18
CA GLU A 415 -8.97 7.86 -8.61
C GLU A 415 -7.69 7.40 -9.32
N ILE A 416 -6.74 8.32 -9.51
CA ILE A 416 -5.53 8.11 -10.32
C ILE A 416 -4.65 6.99 -9.76
N GLU A 417 -4.62 6.82 -8.44
CA GLU A 417 -3.87 5.73 -7.82
C GLU A 417 -4.44 4.37 -8.21
N LEU A 418 -5.77 4.22 -8.30
CA LEU A 418 -6.41 2.97 -8.75
C LEU A 418 -6.15 2.70 -10.23
N VAL A 419 -6.17 3.73 -11.07
CA VAL A 419 -5.84 3.61 -12.50
C VAL A 419 -4.40 3.17 -12.72
N ARG A 420 -3.46 3.68 -11.91
CA ARG A 420 -2.04 3.28 -11.98
C ARG A 420 -1.78 1.82 -11.58
N GLN A 421 -2.69 1.18 -10.85
CA GLN A 421 -2.54 -0.24 -10.48
C GLN A 421 -2.72 -1.18 -11.67
N ILE A 422 -3.39 -0.74 -12.72
CA ILE A 422 -3.73 -1.56 -13.87
C ILE A 422 -2.52 -1.49 -14.81
N GLU A 423 -1.48 -2.20 -14.41
CA GLU A 423 -0.18 -2.21 -15.08
C GLU A 423 -0.27 -2.96 -16.41
N VAL A 424 -0.52 -2.22 -17.48
CA VAL A 424 0.06 -2.58 -18.78
C VAL A 424 1.55 -2.22 -18.68
N ASN A 425 2.40 -3.22 -18.45
CA ASN A 425 3.85 -3.03 -18.43
C ASN A 425 4.40 -2.93 -19.87
N ILE A 426 5.60 -2.38 -20.01
CA ILE A 426 6.24 -2.28 -21.33
C ILE A 426 6.50 -3.67 -21.92
N ASP A 427 6.77 -4.68 -21.09
CA ASP A 427 7.05 -6.04 -21.55
C ASP A 427 5.83 -6.68 -22.24
N TYR A 428 4.61 -6.43 -21.75
CA TYR A 428 3.38 -6.85 -22.41
C TYR A 428 3.20 -6.16 -23.76
N ILE A 429 3.54 -4.87 -23.85
CA ILE A 429 3.56 -4.16 -25.13
C ILE A 429 4.57 -4.80 -26.08
N LEU A 430 5.79 -5.10 -25.62
CA LEU A 430 6.82 -5.75 -26.44
C LEU A 430 6.40 -7.17 -26.87
N MET A 431 5.72 -7.92 -26.00
CA MET A 431 5.11 -9.21 -26.35
C MET A 431 4.05 -9.05 -27.45
N LEU A 432 3.19 -8.03 -27.37
CA LEU A 432 2.23 -7.73 -28.44
C LEU A 432 2.94 -7.31 -29.74
N VAL A 433 4.03 -6.55 -29.66
CA VAL A 433 4.85 -6.19 -30.82
C VAL A 433 5.51 -7.43 -31.45
N ALA A 434 6.02 -8.35 -30.64
CA ALA A 434 6.53 -9.64 -31.11
C ALA A 434 5.44 -10.46 -31.80
N LYS A 435 4.23 -10.51 -31.24
CA LYS A 435 3.08 -11.17 -31.88
C LYS A 435 2.69 -10.52 -33.21
N TYR A 436 2.79 -9.19 -33.31
CA TYR A 436 2.59 -8.47 -34.57
C TYR A 436 3.67 -8.83 -35.60
N GLN A 437 4.93 -8.96 -35.17
CA GLN A 437 6.04 -9.40 -36.01
C GLN A 437 5.87 -10.86 -36.47
N GLU A 438 5.42 -11.78 -35.61
CA GLU A 438 5.10 -13.17 -35.95
C GLU A 438 3.99 -13.27 -37.02
N SER A 439 3.07 -12.30 -37.04
CA SER A 439 2.06 -12.17 -38.10
C SER A 439 2.60 -11.59 -39.42
N ASN A 440 3.92 -11.48 -39.58
CA ASN A 440 4.60 -10.76 -40.67
C ASN A 440 4.16 -9.29 -40.80
N CYS A 441 3.80 -8.66 -39.68
CA CYS A 441 3.26 -7.30 -39.63
C CYS A 441 1.95 -7.12 -40.45
N GLU A 442 1.15 -8.18 -40.61
CA GLU A 442 -0.12 -8.11 -41.35
C GLU A 442 -1.33 -7.87 -40.46
N ASP A 443 -1.30 -8.37 -39.21
CA ASP A 443 -2.44 -8.28 -38.29
C ASP A 443 -2.54 -6.90 -37.61
N LYS A 444 -3.20 -5.96 -38.29
CA LYS A 444 -3.46 -4.60 -37.78
C LYS A 444 -4.35 -4.57 -36.53
N THR A 445 -5.02 -5.67 -36.17
CA THR A 445 -5.79 -5.71 -34.92
C THR A 445 -4.88 -5.68 -33.69
N ILE A 446 -3.64 -6.19 -33.82
CA ILE A 446 -2.63 -6.15 -32.77
C ILE A 446 -2.16 -4.70 -32.54
N LEU A 447 -1.92 -3.94 -33.61
CA LEU A 447 -1.60 -2.50 -33.49
C LEU A 447 -2.69 -1.72 -32.74
N THR A 448 -3.95 -2.02 -33.04
CA THR A 448 -5.10 -1.41 -32.35
C THR A 448 -5.10 -1.80 -30.86
N THR A 449 -4.72 -3.04 -30.54
CA THR A 449 -4.61 -3.53 -29.15
C THR A 449 -3.47 -2.83 -28.42
N ILE A 450 -2.31 -2.65 -29.06
CA ILE A 450 -1.17 -1.92 -28.52
C ILE A 450 -1.53 -0.46 -28.23
N ASP A 451 -2.12 0.26 -29.19
CA ASP A 451 -2.52 1.66 -28.99
C ASP A 451 -3.50 1.80 -27.82
N LYS A 452 -4.51 0.93 -27.73
CA LYS A 452 -5.45 0.90 -26.60
C LYS A 452 -4.76 0.63 -25.27
N ALA A 453 -3.88 -0.37 -25.21
CA ALA A 453 -3.14 -0.71 -24.00
C ALA A 453 -2.23 0.43 -23.53
N ILE A 454 -1.59 1.14 -24.46
CA ILE A 454 -0.81 2.36 -24.18
C ILE A 454 -1.73 3.47 -23.64
N ASN A 455 -2.87 3.72 -24.30
CA ASN A 455 -3.81 4.77 -23.89
C ASN A 455 -4.54 4.44 -22.58
N ALA A 456 -4.67 3.17 -22.20
CA ALA A 456 -5.20 2.79 -20.89
C ALA A 456 -4.18 2.98 -19.75
N SER A 457 -2.89 3.14 -20.04
CA SER A 457 -1.84 3.28 -19.03
C SER A 457 -1.27 4.70 -18.95
N ILE A 458 -1.37 5.31 -17.77
CA ILE A 458 -0.80 6.64 -17.51
C ILE A 458 0.72 6.66 -17.78
N GLU A 459 1.41 5.57 -17.46
CA GLU A 459 2.87 5.47 -17.61
C GLU A 459 3.33 5.22 -19.04
N LEU A 460 2.53 4.49 -19.83
CA LEU A 460 2.84 4.23 -21.23
C LEU A 460 2.44 5.40 -22.13
N ARG A 461 1.44 6.20 -21.77
CA ARG A 461 1.06 7.40 -22.52
C ARG A 461 2.22 8.39 -22.69
N SER A 462 3.04 8.62 -21.66
CA SER A 462 4.24 9.47 -21.80
C SER A 462 5.29 8.89 -22.75
N LYS A 463 5.20 7.58 -23.03
CA LYS A 463 6.07 6.80 -23.90
C LYS A 463 5.45 6.51 -25.26
N LYS A 464 4.20 6.92 -25.51
CA LYS A 464 3.41 6.56 -26.70
C LYS A 464 4.17 6.83 -28.00
N GLU A 465 4.63 8.07 -28.18
CA GLU A 465 5.36 8.49 -29.38
C GLU A 465 6.63 7.64 -29.61
N LEU A 466 7.29 7.22 -28.53
CA LEU A 466 8.50 6.41 -28.60
C LEU A 466 8.19 4.97 -29.04
N ILE A 467 7.10 4.40 -28.51
CA ILE A 467 6.63 3.06 -28.85
C ILE A 467 6.11 3.02 -30.30
N GLU A 468 5.27 3.98 -30.69
CA GLU A 468 4.72 4.06 -32.05
C GLU A 468 5.83 4.14 -33.11
N ARG A 469 6.82 5.00 -32.88
CA ARG A 469 7.97 5.12 -33.80
C ARG A 469 8.84 3.88 -33.86
N PHE A 470 8.92 3.11 -32.79
CA PHE A 470 9.62 1.83 -32.83
C PHE A 470 8.83 0.81 -33.65
N ILE A 471 7.52 0.71 -33.44
CA ILE A 471 6.64 -0.19 -34.18
C ILE A 471 6.69 0.10 -35.69
N GLU A 472 6.82 1.36 -36.11
CA GLU A 472 7.02 1.74 -37.51
C GLU A 472 8.33 1.18 -38.12
N GLN A 473 9.33 0.86 -37.31
CA GLN A 473 10.62 0.32 -37.74
C GLN A 473 10.68 -1.22 -37.68
N VAL A 474 9.74 -1.86 -36.96
CA VAL A 474 9.68 -3.31 -36.81
C VAL A 474 9.33 -3.98 -38.14
N ASN A 475 10.12 -4.98 -38.50
CA ASN A 475 9.89 -5.82 -39.66
C ASN A 475 9.94 -7.31 -39.29
N ALA A 476 9.63 -8.20 -40.24
CA ALA A 476 9.58 -9.64 -40.01
C ALA A 476 10.92 -10.27 -39.53
N SER A 477 12.06 -9.56 -39.65
CA SER A 477 13.37 -10.02 -39.16
C SER A 477 13.87 -9.32 -37.89
N THR A 478 13.07 -8.43 -37.29
CA THR A 478 13.42 -7.70 -36.08
C THR A 478 13.42 -8.61 -34.85
N GLU A 479 14.56 -8.69 -34.15
CA GLU A 479 14.61 -9.19 -32.76
C GLU A 479 14.12 -8.08 -31.82
N VAL A 480 12.84 -8.12 -31.48
CA VAL A 480 12.10 -7.02 -30.83
C VAL A 480 12.79 -6.49 -29.57
N ASP A 481 13.26 -7.36 -28.67
CA ASP A 481 13.86 -6.94 -27.41
C ASP A 481 15.22 -6.24 -27.57
N GLU A 482 16.07 -6.77 -28.46
CA GLU A 482 17.40 -6.20 -28.70
C GLU A 482 17.31 -4.88 -29.49
N GLU A 483 16.47 -4.86 -30.55
CA GLU A 483 16.25 -3.65 -31.34
C GLU A 483 15.57 -2.55 -30.53
N TRP A 484 14.64 -2.90 -29.63
CA TRP A 484 14.02 -1.93 -28.72
C TRP A 484 15.06 -1.25 -27.82
N ARG A 485 15.94 -2.03 -27.17
CA ARG A 485 17.00 -1.48 -26.31
C ARG A 485 17.95 -0.56 -27.08
N LYS A 486 18.33 -0.98 -28.29
CA LYS A 486 19.20 -0.18 -29.16
C LYS A 486 18.52 1.12 -29.59
N TYR A 487 17.28 1.03 -30.05
CA TYR A 487 16.43 2.16 -30.42
C TYR A 487 16.30 3.17 -29.27
N LEU A 488 16.01 2.68 -28.06
CA LEU A 488 15.89 3.51 -26.87
C LEU A 488 17.18 4.26 -26.56
N HIS A 489 18.32 3.57 -26.60
CA HIS A 489 19.61 4.18 -26.31
C HIS A 489 19.95 5.28 -27.33
N GLU A 490 19.80 4.99 -28.62
CA GLU A 490 20.06 5.95 -29.70
C GLU A 490 19.12 7.16 -29.62
N ARG A 491 17.83 6.92 -29.39
CA ARG A 491 16.82 7.99 -29.31
C ARG A 491 16.97 8.84 -28.06
N LYS A 492 17.27 8.24 -26.91
CA LYS A 492 17.55 8.96 -25.65
C LYS A 492 18.74 9.91 -25.83
N GLU A 493 19.83 9.44 -26.43
CA GLU A 493 21.02 10.26 -26.66
C GLU A 493 20.77 11.39 -27.67
N ALA A 494 19.98 11.12 -28.72
CA ALA A 494 19.59 12.14 -29.68
C ALA A 494 18.70 13.23 -29.05
N ASP A 495 17.67 12.83 -28.29
CA ASP A 495 16.74 13.77 -27.65
C ASP A 495 17.46 14.63 -26.57
N ILE A 496 18.34 14.07 -25.75
CA ILE A 496 19.10 14.86 -24.75
C ILE A 496 20.11 15.80 -25.42
N SER A 497 20.76 15.35 -26.49
CA SER A 497 21.68 16.19 -27.27
C SER A 497 20.97 17.39 -27.89
N ALA A 498 19.75 17.19 -28.40
CA ALA A 498 18.93 18.27 -28.92
C ALA A 498 18.57 19.30 -27.84
N ILE A 499 18.20 18.86 -26.62
CA ILE A 499 17.92 19.77 -25.49
C ILE A 499 19.18 20.55 -25.09
N ILE A 500 20.33 19.87 -25.03
CA ILE A 500 21.62 20.48 -24.71
C ILE A 500 21.97 21.58 -25.72
N GLU A 501 21.77 21.31 -27.00
CA GLU A 501 22.05 22.27 -28.09
C GLU A 501 21.09 23.45 -28.08
N GLU A 502 19.78 23.19 -28.02
CA GLU A 502 18.73 24.21 -28.05
C GLU A 502 18.85 25.19 -26.87
N GLU A 503 19.06 24.66 -25.66
CA GLU A 503 19.15 25.47 -24.44
C GLU A 503 20.58 25.94 -24.13
N LYS A 504 21.57 25.52 -24.94
CA LYS A 504 23.00 25.78 -24.74
C LYS A 504 23.49 25.36 -23.35
N LEU A 505 23.05 24.18 -22.91
CA LEU A 505 23.46 23.60 -21.63
C LEU A 505 24.89 23.08 -21.72
N LYS A 506 25.52 22.87 -20.56
CA LYS A 506 26.83 22.23 -20.50
C LYS A 506 26.67 20.72 -20.69
N PRO A 507 27.27 20.11 -21.73
CA PRO A 507 26.94 18.73 -22.11
C PRO A 507 27.22 17.69 -21.03
N GLU A 508 28.44 17.67 -20.48
CA GLU A 508 28.88 16.67 -19.50
C GLU A 508 28.09 16.77 -18.19
N GLU A 509 27.91 17.99 -17.67
CA GLU A 509 27.15 18.19 -16.43
C GLU A 509 25.66 17.88 -16.62
N THR A 510 25.10 18.13 -17.80
CA THR A 510 23.70 17.81 -18.11
C THR A 510 23.48 16.31 -18.18
N ARG A 511 24.33 15.57 -18.91
CA ARG A 511 24.26 14.10 -18.97
C ARG A 511 24.37 13.49 -17.58
N ARG A 512 25.37 13.91 -16.80
CA ARG A 512 25.55 13.44 -15.42
C ARG A 512 24.36 13.78 -14.52
N PHE A 513 23.75 14.96 -14.68
CA PHE A 513 22.56 15.33 -13.92
C PHE A 513 21.38 14.40 -14.23
N ILE A 514 21.16 14.11 -15.51
CA ILE A 514 20.11 13.22 -15.99
C ILE A 514 20.35 11.76 -15.57
N ASP A 515 21.58 11.26 -15.64
CA ASP A 515 21.90 9.90 -15.20
C ASP A 515 21.65 9.71 -13.70
N ASN A 516 22.00 10.72 -12.89
CA ASN A 516 21.65 10.70 -11.47
C ASN A 516 20.14 10.74 -11.25
N ALA A 517 19.40 11.49 -12.07
CA ALA A 517 17.94 11.54 -11.97
C ALA A 517 17.30 10.18 -12.29
N PHE A 518 17.78 9.47 -13.32
CA PHE A 518 17.29 8.11 -13.64
C PHE A 518 17.64 7.12 -12.55
N ARG A 519 18.88 7.15 -12.03
CA ARG A 519 19.28 6.29 -10.91
C ARG A 519 18.44 6.55 -9.66
N ASP A 520 18.19 7.83 -9.34
CA ASP A 520 17.43 8.24 -8.15
C ASP A 520 15.90 8.17 -8.38
N GLY A 521 15.44 7.79 -9.58
CA GLY A 521 14.01 7.72 -9.95
C GLY A 521 13.26 9.06 -9.91
N THR A 522 13.95 10.18 -9.69
CA THR A 522 13.35 11.51 -9.54
C THR A 522 14.24 12.60 -10.14
N LEU A 523 13.64 13.54 -10.88
CA LEU A 523 14.33 14.73 -11.37
C LEU A 523 14.29 15.83 -10.30
N LYS A 524 15.46 16.18 -9.74
CA LYS A 524 15.56 17.25 -8.73
C LYS A 524 15.36 18.63 -9.38
N THR A 525 14.16 19.19 -9.23
CA THR A 525 13.80 20.52 -9.76
C THR A 525 14.19 21.67 -8.83
N THR A 526 14.40 21.38 -7.55
CA THR A 526 14.76 22.36 -6.51
C THR A 526 16.26 22.39 -6.23
N GLY A 527 16.78 23.55 -5.83
CA GLY A 527 18.18 23.75 -5.47
C GLY A 527 19.06 24.27 -6.62
N THR A 528 20.38 24.06 -6.50
CA THR A 528 21.40 24.62 -7.41
C THR A 528 21.87 23.65 -8.51
N ALA A 529 21.29 22.44 -8.59
CA ALA A 529 21.71 21.43 -9.56
C ALA A 529 21.51 21.93 -11.01
N ILE A 530 20.35 22.50 -11.32
CA ILE A 530 20.05 23.08 -12.63
C ILE A 530 20.91 24.31 -12.91
N ASP A 531 21.28 25.08 -11.88
CA ASP A 531 22.18 26.22 -12.03
C ASP A 531 23.59 25.81 -12.49
N LYS A 532 24.01 24.57 -12.25
CA LYS A 532 25.34 24.07 -12.67
C LYS A 532 25.39 23.72 -14.16
N ILE A 533 24.28 23.25 -14.72
CA ILE A 533 24.17 22.82 -16.12
C ILE A 533 23.84 23.99 -17.06
N MET A 534 23.28 25.08 -16.55
CA MET A 534 22.98 26.28 -17.33
C MET A 534 24.26 27.01 -17.77
N PRO A 535 24.23 27.68 -18.93
CA PRO A 535 25.27 28.64 -19.31
C PRO A 535 25.25 29.86 -18.35
N PRO A 536 26.34 30.65 -18.29
CA PRO A 536 26.35 31.88 -17.50
C PRO A 536 25.30 32.88 -18.01
N VAL A 537 24.30 33.19 -17.18
CA VAL A 537 23.23 34.15 -17.48
C VAL A 537 23.25 35.28 -16.45
N SER A 538 22.92 36.51 -16.89
CA SER A 538 22.80 37.67 -15.99
C SER A 538 21.83 37.38 -14.83
N ARG A 539 22.21 37.75 -13.61
CA ARG A 539 21.38 37.60 -12.40
C ARG A 539 20.33 38.71 -12.24
N PHE A 540 20.31 39.70 -13.13
CA PHE A 540 19.43 40.86 -13.06
C PHE A 540 18.39 40.83 -14.20
N GLY A 541 17.12 41.03 -13.85
CA GLY A 541 15.95 40.92 -14.75
C GLY A 541 15.39 39.49 -14.79
N GLY A 542 14.11 39.31 -14.47
CA GLY A 542 13.43 38.02 -14.25
C GLY A 542 13.51 36.96 -15.37
N GLY A 543 14.15 37.25 -16.51
CA GLY A 543 14.36 36.30 -17.61
C GLY A 543 15.20 35.06 -17.24
N ARG A 544 16.07 35.14 -16.23
CA ARG A 544 16.81 33.95 -15.74
C ARG A 544 15.88 32.92 -15.08
N ALA A 545 14.88 33.38 -14.34
CA ALA A 545 13.92 32.49 -13.68
C ALA A 545 13.01 31.81 -14.72
N ALA A 546 12.49 32.58 -15.69
CA ALA A 546 11.68 32.05 -16.78
C ALA A 546 12.45 31.01 -17.63
N ARG A 547 13.71 31.28 -17.96
CA ARG A 547 14.55 30.32 -18.70
C ARG A 547 14.85 29.06 -17.88
N LYS A 548 15.13 29.21 -16.59
CA LYS A 548 15.32 28.07 -15.68
C LYS A 548 14.07 27.19 -15.64
N GLN A 549 12.89 27.80 -15.58
CA GLN A 549 11.61 27.09 -15.60
C GLN A 549 11.38 26.35 -16.92
N GLY A 550 11.65 26.99 -18.07
CA GLY A 550 11.55 26.32 -19.38
C GLY A 550 12.50 25.12 -19.53
N ILE A 551 13.73 25.23 -19.01
CA ILE A 551 14.69 24.10 -18.97
C ILE A 551 14.16 22.97 -18.08
N ILE A 552 13.60 23.30 -16.90
CA ILE A 552 12.99 22.31 -16.01
C ILE A 552 11.88 21.55 -16.72
N GLU A 553 10.98 22.26 -17.39
CA GLU A 553 9.86 21.63 -18.11
C GLU A 553 10.33 20.70 -19.24
N LYS A 554 11.35 21.11 -20.00
CA LYS A 554 11.95 20.27 -21.05
C LYS A 554 12.63 19.02 -20.47
N LEU A 555 13.42 19.18 -19.41
CA LEU A 555 14.10 18.05 -18.76
C LEU A 555 13.10 17.12 -18.03
N LEU A 556 12.01 17.64 -17.48
CA LEU A 556 10.92 16.84 -16.91
C LEU A 556 10.22 16.02 -17.99
N LYS A 557 9.84 16.63 -19.12
CA LYS A 557 9.26 15.90 -20.26
C LYS A 557 10.20 14.82 -20.77
N PHE A 558 11.49 15.12 -20.90
CA PHE A 558 12.51 14.14 -21.27
C PHE A 558 12.60 13.01 -20.23
N PHE A 559 12.65 13.35 -18.95
CA PHE A 559 12.72 12.36 -17.87
C PHE A 559 11.50 11.42 -17.87
N GLU A 560 10.29 11.97 -17.92
CA GLU A 560 9.04 11.21 -17.97
C GLU A 560 8.91 10.31 -19.21
N LYS A 561 9.51 10.71 -20.34
CA LYS A 561 9.53 9.94 -21.60
C LYS A 561 10.38 8.67 -21.50
N TYR A 562 11.48 8.69 -20.74
CA TYR A 562 12.42 7.56 -20.64
C TYR A 562 12.43 6.85 -19.28
N LEU A 563 11.72 7.38 -18.27
CA LEU A 563 11.66 6.79 -16.94
C LEU A 563 11.06 5.38 -16.98
N GLY A 564 11.81 4.41 -16.43
CA GLY A 564 11.43 3.00 -16.40
C GLY A 564 11.69 2.23 -17.71
N LEU A 565 12.34 2.85 -18.70
CA LEU A 565 12.76 2.20 -19.95
C LEU A 565 14.28 1.99 -20.06
N VAL A 566 15.07 2.71 -19.27
CA VAL A 566 16.54 2.80 -19.37
C VAL A 566 17.20 2.62 -18.02
#